data_AF-A0A7X3APX6-F1
#
_entry.id   AF-A0A7X3APX6-F1
#
_cell.length_a   1.000
_cell.length_b   1.000
_cell.length_c   1.000
_cell.angle_alpha   90.00
_cell.angle_beta   90.00
_cell.angle_gamma   90.00
#
_symmetry.space_group_name_H-M   'P 1'
#
loop_
_entity.id
_entity.type
_entity.pdbx_description
1 polymer ?
#
loop_
_entity_poly.entity_id
_entity_poly.type
_entity_poly.pdbx_seq_one_letter_code
_entity_poly.pdbx_strand_id
1 'polypeptide(L)'
;MAHTRKKMFYAPKAFNGYGPPEPPIPAAQDRPGRYPCPCCGQITLPVPPEEAVAYICPVCWWENDVFISSDNEPSDENHGLTLSQGGKMSGGSAPAIPG
;
A
#
# COMPACT_ATOMS: atom_id res chain seq x y z
N MET A 1 0.00 18.18 -33.41
CA MET A 1 1.31 18.45 -32.77
C MET A 1 1.51 17.43 -31.66
N ALA A 2 2.59 16.64 -31.67
CA ALA A 2 2.85 15.64 -30.62
C ALA A 2 3.48 16.33 -29.40
N HIS A 3 2.78 16.33 -28.27
CA HIS A 3 3.33 16.79 -27.00
C HIS A 3 4.25 15.71 -26.43
N THR A 4 5.54 15.76 -26.75
CA THR A 4 6.54 14.92 -26.09
C THR A 4 6.77 15.47 -24.68
N ARG A 5 6.05 14.92 -23.68
CA ARG A 5 6.39 15.14 -22.27
C ARG A 5 7.74 14.48 -22.01
N LYS A 6 8.77 15.29 -21.76
CA LYS A 6 10.09 14.79 -21.36
C LYS A 6 9.95 14.06 -20.02
N LYS A 7 10.39 12.80 -19.97
CA LYS A 7 10.48 12.03 -18.73
C LYS A 7 11.53 12.70 -17.84
N MET A 8 11.10 13.27 -16.72
CA MET A 8 12.01 13.80 -15.72
C MET A 8 12.68 12.63 -15.02
N PHE A 9 13.96 12.44 -15.28
CA PHE A 9 14.76 11.41 -14.63
C PHE A 9 15.22 11.93 -13.27
N TYR A 10 14.69 11.36 -12.19
CA TYR A 10 15.14 11.64 -10.84
C TYR A 10 16.09 10.52 -10.40
N ALA A 11 17.39 10.69 -10.63
CA ALA A 11 18.39 9.84 -9.98
C ALA A 11 18.72 10.42 -8.61
N PRO A 12 18.61 9.65 -7.52
CA PRO A 12 19.19 10.05 -6.25
C PRO A 12 20.71 10.18 -6.41
N LYS A 13 21.31 11.15 -5.73
CA LYS A 13 22.76 11.17 -5.56
C LYS A 13 23.13 10.06 -4.58
N ALA A 14 24.00 9.15 -4.99
CA ALA A 14 24.58 8.18 -4.08
C ALA A 14 25.42 8.92 -3.03
N PHE A 15 25.19 8.60 -1.75
CA PHE A 15 26.02 9.03 -0.63
C PHE A 15 26.73 7.81 -0.05
N ASN A 16 28.03 7.91 0.25
CA ASN A 16 28.89 6.80 0.72
C ASN A 16 28.62 6.35 2.18
N GLY A 17 27.41 6.56 2.71
CA GLY A 17 26.80 5.68 3.71
C GLY A 17 27.30 5.70 5.16
N TYR A 18 28.26 6.51 5.58
CA TYR A 18 28.71 6.53 6.98
C TYR A 18 28.19 7.75 7.74
N GLY A 19 26.87 7.88 7.82
CA GLY A 19 26.26 8.53 8.99
C GLY A 19 26.36 7.60 10.21
N PRO A 20 26.16 8.10 11.43
CA PRO A 20 25.92 7.22 12.57
C PRO A 20 24.84 6.20 12.22
N PRO A 21 24.92 4.95 12.67
CA PRO A 21 23.82 4.00 12.47
C PRO A 21 22.55 4.65 13.00
N GLU A 22 21.59 4.86 12.12
CA GLU A 22 20.27 5.30 12.52
C GLU A 22 19.76 4.25 13.52
N PRO A 23 19.23 4.65 14.69
CA PRO A 23 18.67 3.68 15.62
C PRO A 23 17.67 2.81 14.86
N PRO A 24 17.64 1.49 15.12
CA PRO A 24 16.73 0.61 14.41
C PRO A 24 15.31 1.13 14.62
N ILE A 25 14.71 1.65 13.55
CA ILE A 25 13.32 2.07 13.56
C ILE A 25 12.55 0.76 13.76
N PRO A 26 11.79 0.59 14.86
CA PRO A 26 10.98 -0.61 15.04
C PRO A 26 10.13 -0.77 13.79
N ALA A 27 10.23 -1.94 13.19
CA ALA A 27 9.60 -2.23 11.93
C ALA A 27 8.08 -1.96 12.12
N ALA A 28 7.42 -1.28 11.18
CA ALA A 28 6.01 -0.90 11.35
C ALA A 28 5.10 -2.11 11.70
N GLN A 29 5.45 -3.30 11.19
CA GLN A 29 4.83 -4.59 11.51
C GLN A 29 4.93 -5.05 12.97
N ASP A 30 5.90 -4.54 13.76
CA ASP A 30 6.08 -4.94 15.17
C ASP A 30 5.17 -4.14 16.12
N ARG A 31 4.43 -3.15 15.60
CA ARG A 31 3.54 -2.31 16.40
C ARG A 31 2.15 -2.96 16.45
N PRO A 32 1.49 -3.01 17.62
CA PRO A 32 0.13 -3.53 17.70
C PRO A 32 -0.82 -2.69 16.85
N GLY A 33 -1.68 -3.36 16.08
CA GLY A 33 -2.70 -2.73 15.25
C GLY A 33 -3.70 -1.92 16.09
N ARG A 34 -4.08 -0.74 15.60
CA ARG A 34 -5.01 0.19 16.25
C ARG A 34 -6.11 0.69 15.31
N TYR A 35 -5.89 0.64 14.00
CA TYR A 35 -6.82 1.16 13.00
C TYR A 35 -7.26 0.03 12.05
N PRO A 36 -8.49 0.11 11.50
CA PRO A 36 -9.03 -0.92 10.62
C PRO A 36 -8.32 -0.91 9.26
N CYS A 37 -8.04 -2.10 8.73
CA CYS A 37 -7.67 -2.26 7.33
C CYS A 37 -8.84 -1.80 6.42
N PRO A 38 -8.62 -0.93 5.42
CA PRO A 38 -9.68 -0.43 4.55
C PRO A 38 -10.32 -1.55 3.71
N CYS A 39 -9.61 -2.65 3.48
CA CYS A 39 -10.09 -3.77 2.67
C CYS A 39 -10.97 -4.76 3.47
N CYS A 40 -10.51 -5.23 4.64
CA CYS A 40 -11.21 -6.29 5.40
C CYS A 40 -11.81 -5.84 6.74
N GLY A 41 -11.58 -4.60 7.15
CA GLY A 41 -12.08 -4.03 8.40
C GLY A 41 -11.39 -4.52 9.69
N GLN A 42 -10.48 -5.50 9.61
CA GLN A 42 -9.76 -5.99 10.79
C GLN A 42 -8.78 -4.94 11.34
N ILE A 43 -8.71 -4.78 12.66
CA ILE A 43 -7.83 -3.83 13.34
C ILE A 43 -6.39 -4.32 13.25
N THR A 44 -5.63 -3.78 12.29
CA THR A 44 -4.30 -4.28 11.91
C THR A 44 -3.30 -3.18 11.62
N LEU A 45 -3.75 -1.98 11.22
CA LEU A 45 -2.85 -0.88 10.90
C LEU A 45 -2.28 -0.27 12.18
N PRO A 46 -0.95 -0.04 12.28
CA PRO A 46 -0.31 0.48 13.50
C PRO A 46 -0.45 2.00 13.65
N VAL A 47 -0.82 2.69 12.57
CA VAL A 47 -1.03 4.15 12.44
C VAL A 47 -2.30 4.38 11.58
N PRO A 48 -2.85 5.60 11.49
CA PRO A 48 -4.01 5.88 10.65
C PRO A 48 -3.80 5.45 9.18
N PRO A 49 -4.86 5.07 8.44
CA PRO A 49 -4.75 4.62 7.05
C PRO A 49 -3.98 5.57 6.14
N GLU A 50 -4.18 6.88 6.26
CA GLU A 50 -3.50 7.93 5.50
C GLU A 50 -1.97 7.99 5.76
N GLU A 51 -1.50 7.45 6.88
CA GLU A 51 -0.09 7.40 7.27
C GLU A 51 0.52 5.99 7.10
N ALA A 52 -0.30 4.95 6.94
CA ALA A 52 0.12 3.56 6.84
C ALA A 52 0.56 3.17 5.41
N VAL A 53 1.36 4.02 4.75
CA VAL A 53 1.80 3.82 3.36
C VAL A 53 2.49 2.47 3.18
N ALA A 54 2.06 1.70 2.18
CA ALA A 54 2.61 0.38 1.84
C ALA A 54 2.53 -0.67 2.96
N TYR A 55 1.70 -0.44 4.00
CA TYR A 55 1.49 -1.44 5.04
C TYR A 55 0.63 -2.59 4.51
N ILE A 56 1.12 -3.83 4.63
CA ILE A 56 0.38 -5.02 4.20
C ILE A 56 -0.42 -5.57 5.37
N CYS A 57 -1.73 -5.68 5.21
CA CYS A 57 -2.61 -6.28 6.21
C CYS A 57 -2.26 -7.76 6.40
N PRO A 58 -1.91 -8.23 7.62
CA PRO A 58 -1.55 -9.62 7.86
C PRO A 58 -2.73 -10.61 7.75
N VAL A 59 -3.96 -10.10 7.61
CA VAL A 59 -5.16 -10.92 7.49
C VAL A 59 -5.56 -11.13 6.03
N CYS A 60 -5.73 -10.04 5.28
CA CYS A 60 -6.22 -10.09 3.90
C CYS A 60 -5.16 -9.81 2.84
N TRP A 61 -3.91 -9.56 3.25
CA TRP A 61 -2.77 -9.30 2.37
C TRP A 61 -2.93 -8.07 1.45
N TRP A 62 -3.92 -7.22 1.72
CA TRP A 62 -4.08 -5.94 1.05
C TRP A 62 -2.96 -4.99 1.47
N GLU A 63 -2.25 -4.43 0.48
CA GLU A 63 -1.29 -3.35 0.69
C GLU A 63 -2.05 -2.02 0.77
N ASN A 64 -1.84 -1.26 1.84
CA ASN A 64 -2.52 0.00 2.06
C ASN A 64 -2.02 1.08 1.09
N ASP A 65 -2.76 1.19 -0.01
CA ASP A 65 -2.63 2.22 -1.04
C ASP A 65 -3.35 3.50 -0.59
N VAL A 66 -2.55 4.52 -0.27
CA VAL A 66 -3.03 5.83 0.16
C VAL A 66 -3.28 6.79 -1.00
N PHE A 67 -3.03 6.36 -2.23
CA PHE A 67 -3.11 7.18 -3.44
C PHE A 67 -4.42 7.00 -4.20
N ILE A 68 -5.17 5.92 -3.94
CA ILE A 68 -6.55 5.80 -4.44
C ILE A 68 -7.49 6.82 -3.77
N SER A 69 -8.37 7.40 -4.57
CA SER A 69 -9.34 8.41 -4.16
C SER A 69 -10.73 7.81 -3.85
N SER A 70 -10.97 6.53 -4.13
CA SER A 70 -12.24 5.85 -3.83
C SER A 70 -12.13 4.32 -3.77
N ASP A 71 -13.10 3.66 -3.13
CA ASP A 71 -13.19 2.19 -3.02
C ASP A 71 -13.42 1.45 -4.34
N ASN A 72 -13.67 2.18 -5.43
CA ASN A 72 -13.88 1.68 -6.78
C ASN A 72 -12.72 2.01 -7.71
N GLU A 73 -11.70 2.72 -7.23
CA GLU A 73 -10.48 2.96 -7.97
C GLU A 73 -9.57 1.73 -7.90
N PRO A 74 -9.04 1.25 -9.04
CA PRO A 74 -8.03 0.21 -9.07
C PRO A 74 -6.76 0.66 -8.34
N SER A 75 -6.24 -0.19 -7.45
CA SER A 75 -4.95 0.03 -6.78
C SER A 75 -3.82 -0.64 -7.57
N ASP A 76 -2.76 0.10 -7.88
CA ASP A 76 -1.61 -0.42 -8.65
C ASP A 76 -0.83 -1.48 -7.84
N GLU A 77 -0.78 -1.28 -6.53
CA GLU A 77 -0.13 -2.08 -5.49
C GLU A 77 -0.88 -3.41 -5.27
N ASN A 78 -2.19 -3.42 -5.52
CA ASN A 78 -3.06 -4.59 -5.34
C ASN A 78 -3.51 -5.21 -6.67
N HIS A 79 -2.64 -5.19 -7.68
CA HIS A 79 -2.88 -5.82 -9.00
C HIS A 79 -4.10 -5.27 -9.76
N GLY A 80 -4.42 -3.99 -9.59
CA GLY A 80 -5.58 -3.34 -10.23
C GLY A 80 -6.92 -3.73 -9.60
N LEU A 81 -6.92 -4.38 -8.43
CA LEU A 81 -8.15 -4.62 -7.68
C LEU A 81 -8.62 -3.35 -6.98
N THR A 82 -9.93 -3.22 -6.83
CA THR A 82 -10.56 -2.19 -6.00
C THR A 82 -10.77 -2.70 -4.57
N LEU A 83 -10.89 -1.81 -3.58
CA LEU A 83 -11.22 -2.20 -2.20
C LEU A 83 -12.51 -3.04 -2.11
N SER A 84 -13.51 -2.67 -2.92
CA SER A 84 -14.78 -3.40 -3.04
C SER A 84 -14.65 -4.82 -3.61
N GLN A 85 -13.61 -5.09 -4.41
CA GLN A 85 -13.28 -6.43 -4.89
C GLN A 85 -12.45 -7.20 -3.85
N GLY A 86 -11.52 -6.53 -3.16
CA GLY A 86 -10.63 -7.13 -2.18
C GLY A 86 -11.33 -7.68 -0.94
N GLY A 87 -12.28 -6.93 -0.37
CA GLY A 87 -13.01 -7.34 0.84
C GLY A 87 -13.83 -8.63 0.68
N LYS A 88 -14.21 -8.98 -0.55
CA LYS A 88 -14.94 -10.21 -0.90
C LYS A 88 -14.06 -11.48 -0.88
N MET A 89 -12.73 -11.33 -0.83
CA MET A 89 -11.81 -12.48 -0.83
C MET A 89 -11.71 -13.19 0.53
N SER A 90 -12.25 -12.61 1.60
CA SER A 90 -12.34 -13.24 2.93
C SER A 90 -13.28 -14.47 2.97
N GLY A 91 -14.02 -14.75 1.89
CA GLY A 91 -14.92 -15.90 1.72
C GLY A 91 -14.58 -16.84 0.55
N GLY A 92 -13.31 -16.96 0.16
CA GLY A 92 -12.84 -18.06 -0.70
C GLY A 92 -13.30 -18.04 -2.17
N SER A 93 -13.81 -16.92 -2.70
CA SER A 93 -14.12 -16.79 -4.12
C SER A 93 -13.37 -15.58 -4.70
N ALA A 94 -12.29 -15.85 -5.42
CA ALA A 94 -11.58 -14.82 -6.19
C ALA A 94 -12.52 -14.27 -7.27
N PRO A 95 -12.62 -12.94 -7.44
CA PRO A 95 -13.34 -12.38 -8.57
C PRO A 95 -12.60 -12.74 -9.86
N ALA A 96 -13.35 -13.17 -10.88
CA ALA A 96 -12.80 -13.41 -12.20
C ALA A 96 -12.25 -12.09 -12.78
N ILE A 97 -10.93 -12.05 -13.02
CA ILE A 97 -10.29 -10.98 -13.78
C ILE A 97 -10.76 -11.14 -15.24
N PRO A 98 -11.50 -10.18 -15.83
CA PRO A 98 -11.74 -10.21 -17.27
C PRO A 98 -10.43 -9.90 -17.99
N GLY A 99 -10.03 -10.80 -18.92
CA GLY A 99 -8.84 -10.66 -19.75
C GLY A 99 -9.00 -9.74 -20.95
#